data_AF-A0A2D0IKV4-F1
#
_entry.id   AF-A0A2D0IKV4-F1
#
_cell.length_a   1.000
_cell.length_b   1.000
_cell.length_c   1.000
_cell.angle_alpha   90.00
_cell.angle_beta   90.00
_cell.angle_gamma   90.00
#
_symmetry.space_group_name_H-M   'P 1'
#
loop_
_entity.id
_entity.type
_entity.pdbx_description
1 polymer ?
#
loop_
_entity_poly.entity_id
_entity_poly.type
_entity_poly.pdbx_seq_one_letter_code
_entity_poly.pdbx_strand_id
1 'polypeptide(L)'
;MKRLLLSLFFVSSMANAAWITNVEESIFGDNSAVLIGELKNTKSGIVFRCNSNDLSVSYVELIDDSDIKSIPATFLMRVDSNQVVEFNTMLQRRNSDAIEAKGTDREKILSLLKQLSSAKQKILAGISVDEVDYKQSFSGNASGSTVAVNKFAKACNLNIK
;
A
#
# COMPACT_ATOMS: atom_id res chain seq x y z
N MET A 1 -50.67 -3.69 32.26
CA MET A 1 -49.82 -4.60 31.47
C MET A 1 -48.49 -3.89 31.18
N LYS A 2 -47.37 -4.53 31.53
CA LYS A 2 -46.01 -3.97 31.56
C LYS A 2 -45.54 -3.56 30.15
N ARG A 3 -45.08 -2.31 30.00
CA ARG A 3 -44.32 -1.85 28.81
C ARG A 3 -42.91 -2.42 28.89
N LEU A 4 -42.55 -3.31 27.97
CA LEU A 4 -41.21 -3.86 27.84
C LEU A 4 -40.36 -2.86 27.03
N LEU A 5 -39.43 -2.17 27.68
CA LEU A 5 -38.44 -1.31 27.04
C LEU A 5 -37.31 -2.18 26.47
N LEU A 6 -37.28 -2.33 25.14
CA LEU A 6 -36.20 -3.02 24.43
C LEU A 6 -34.99 -2.08 24.34
N SER A 7 -33.97 -2.31 25.17
CA SER A 7 -32.71 -1.56 25.12
C SER A 7 -31.82 -2.15 24.02
N LEU A 8 -31.71 -1.46 22.88
CA LEU A 8 -30.78 -1.79 21.79
C LEU A 8 -29.36 -1.38 22.22
N PHE A 9 -28.51 -2.35 22.56
CA PHE A 9 -27.08 -2.13 22.70
C PHE A 9 -26.46 -2.00 21.30
N PHE A 10 -26.13 -0.77 20.91
CA PHE A 10 -25.25 -0.52 19.75
C PHE A 10 -23.82 -0.93 20.11
N VAL A 11 -23.43 -2.14 19.74
CA VAL A 11 -22.02 -2.55 19.75
C VAL A 11 -21.36 -1.87 18.55
N SER A 12 -20.57 -0.83 18.80
CA SER A 12 -19.78 -0.17 17.77
C SER A 12 -18.69 -1.11 17.27
N SER A 13 -18.87 -1.67 16.07
CA SER A 13 -17.82 -2.42 15.39
C SER A 13 -16.62 -1.50 15.18
N MET A 14 -15.51 -1.77 15.88
CA MET A 14 -14.23 -1.14 15.57
C MET A 14 -13.79 -1.59 14.17
N ALA A 15 -14.01 -0.73 13.18
CA ALA A 15 -13.53 -0.97 11.82
C ALA A 15 -12.00 -0.77 11.82
N ASN A 16 -11.26 -1.87 11.87
CA ASN A 16 -9.81 -1.82 11.67
C ASN A 16 -9.53 -1.53 10.18
N ALA A 17 -8.93 -0.38 9.91
CA ALA A 17 -8.50 0.02 8.58
C ALA A 17 -7.15 -0.65 8.26
N ALA A 18 -7.10 -1.42 7.18
CA ALA A 18 -5.86 -2.06 6.70
C ALA A 18 -4.97 -1.11 5.89
N TRP A 19 -5.51 0.08 5.55
CA TRP A 19 -4.83 1.13 4.84
C TRP A 19 -4.85 2.41 5.65
N ILE A 20 -3.68 3.04 5.78
CA ILE A 20 -3.49 4.29 6.51
C ILE A 20 -2.79 5.34 5.65
N THR A 21 -3.06 6.61 5.90
CA THR A 21 -2.38 7.72 5.22
C THR A 21 -1.94 8.79 6.19
N ASN A 22 -0.63 9.05 6.16
CA ASN A 22 0.00 10.18 6.83
C ASN A 22 0.34 11.24 5.80
N VAL A 23 0.03 12.49 6.15
CA VAL A 23 0.33 13.67 5.36
C VAL A 23 1.19 14.56 6.24
N GLU A 24 2.34 14.96 5.70
CA GLU A 24 3.27 15.84 6.38
C GLU A 24 3.37 17.12 5.56
N GLU A 25 3.04 18.23 6.21
CA GLU A 25 3.22 19.57 5.65
C GLU A 25 4.68 19.97 5.80
N SER A 26 5.32 20.39 4.72
CA SER A 26 6.67 20.96 4.78
C SER A 26 6.61 22.44 5.14
N ILE A 27 7.56 22.90 5.96
CA ILE A 27 7.80 24.34 6.18
C ILE A 27 8.14 25.09 4.89
N PHE A 28 8.56 24.36 3.85
CA PHE A 28 8.88 24.89 2.53
C PHE A 28 7.67 24.96 1.58
N GLY A 29 6.46 24.62 2.06
CA GLY A 29 5.20 24.78 1.33
C GLY A 29 4.76 23.56 0.51
N ASP A 30 5.60 22.53 0.40
CA ASP A 30 5.27 21.30 -0.32
C ASP A 30 4.73 20.21 0.61
N ASN A 31 3.62 19.57 0.24
CA ASN A 31 3.09 18.45 1.01
C ASN A 31 3.77 17.14 0.60
N SER A 32 4.11 16.32 1.58
CA SER A 32 4.47 14.93 1.36
C SER A 32 3.40 14.02 1.96
N ALA A 33 3.20 12.86 1.37
CA ALA A 33 2.25 11.89 1.91
C ALA A 33 2.79 10.48 1.77
N VAL A 34 2.41 9.64 2.73
CA VAL A 34 2.67 8.21 2.74
C VAL A 34 1.35 7.48 2.93
N LEU A 35 1.06 6.54 2.03
CA LEU A 35 -0.07 5.63 2.11
C LEU A 35 0.49 4.22 2.29
N ILE A 36 0.11 3.56 3.38
CA ILE A 36 0.60 2.24 3.76
C ILE A 36 -0.56 1.26 3.75
N GLY A 37 -0.37 0.11 3.12
CA GLY A 37 -1.29 -1.02 3.14
C GLY A 37 -0.61 -2.27 3.70
N GLU A 38 -1.27 -2.94 4.64
CA GLU A 38 -0.75 -4.14 5.29
C GLU A 38 -0.98 -5.41 4.45
N LEU A 39 0.00 -6.32 4.47
CA LEU A 39 -0.14 -7.67 3.93
C LEU A 39 -0.28 -8.67 5.10
N LYS A 40 -1.18 -9.64 4.96
CA LYS A 40 -1.53 -10.59 6.02
C LYS A 40 -0.40 -11.60 6.25
N ASN A 41 -0.16 -11.91 7.52
CA ASN A 41 0.75 -12.97 7.97
C ASN A 41 2.19 -12.80 7.45
N THR A 42 2.65 -11.56 7.27
CA THR A 42 4.00 -11.25 6.83
C THR A 42 4.50 -9.97 7.52
N LYS A 43 5.82 -9.76 7.54
CA LYS A 43 6.44 -8.48 7.92
C LYS A 43 6.54 -7.51 6.72
N SER A 44 5.78 -7.77 5.66
CA SER A 44 5.78 -6.97 4.43
C SER A 44 4.54 -6.09 4.30
N GLY A 45 4.69 -5.02 3.52
CA GLY A 45 3.61 -4.07 3.25
C GLY A 45 3.80 -3.34 1.93
N ILE A 46 2.76 -2.61 1.53
CA ILE A 46 2.78 -1.74 0.35
C ILE A 46 2.85 -0.30 0.80
N VAL A 47 3.81 0.45 0.27
CA VAL A 47 4.04 1.85 0.62
C VAL A 47 3.99 2.70 -0.63
N PHE A 48 2.96 3.53 -0.75
CA PHE A 48 2.94 4.63 -1.70
C PHE A 48 3.51 5.87 -1.03
N ARG A 49 4.33 6.62 -1.77
CA ARG A 49 4.91 7.88 -1.30
C ARG A 49 4.78 8.93 -2.39
N CYS A 50 4.45 10.15 -1.98
CA CYS A 50 4.64 11.33 -2.81
C CYS A 50 5.38 12.43 -2.05
N ASN A 51 6.07 13.26 -2.81
CA ASN A 51 6.50 14.60 -2.42
C ASN A 51 6.40 15.49 -3.68
N SER A 52 6.97 16.70 -3.64
CA SER A 52 6.87 17.69 -4.72
C SER A 52 7.30 17.14 -6.09
N ASN A 53 8.23 16.19 -6.13
CA ASN A 53 8.88 15.74 -7.37
C ASN A 53 8.85 14.22 -7.59
N ASP A 54 8.48 13.42 -6.59
CA ASP A 54 8.50 11.96 -6.65
C ASP A 54 7.10 11.37 -6.38
N LEU A 55 6.74 10.35 -7.12
CA LEU A 55 5.60 9.48 -6.87
C LEU A 55 6.06 8.04 -7.03
N SER A 56 5.94 7.25 -5.97
CA SER A 56 6.40 5.87 -5.99
C SER A 56 5.45 4.93 -5.24
N VAL A 57 5.56 3.66 -5.60
CA VAL A 57 5.00 2.54 -4.86
C VAL A 57 6.14 1.57 -4.52
N SER A 58 6.09 0.96 -3.35
CA SER A 58 7.12 0.01 -2.93
C SER A 58 6.47 -1.18 -2.25
N TYR A 59 6.87 -2.39 -2.65
CA TYR A 59 6.79 -3.55 -1.78
C TYR A 59 7.93 -3.43 -0.78
N VAL A 60 7.63 -3.42 0.52
CA VAL A 60 8.62 -3.28 1.60
C VAL A 60 8.53 -4.51 2.49
N GLU A 61 9.66 -5.05 2.88
CA GLU A 61 9.76 -6.19 3.78
C GLU A 61 10.75 -5.88 4.90
N LEU A 62 10.33 -6.05 6.15
CA LEU A 62 11.24 -5.93 7.29
C LEU A 62 12.13 -7.18 7.39
N ILE A 63 13.40 -6.94 7.65
CA ILE A 63 14.44 -7.95 7.75
C ILE A 63 15.18 -7.78 9.07
N ASP A 64 15.63 -8.89 9.65
CA ASP A 64 16.34 -8.85 10.94
C ASP A 64 17.86 -8.58 10.74
N ASP A 65 18.42 -8.95 9.58
CA ASP A 65 19.73 -8.54 9.06
C ASP A 65 19.81 -8.98 7.59
N SER A 66 20.35 -8.17 6.68
CA SER A 66 20.65 -8.67 5.33
C SER A 66 21.73 -7.86 4.65
N ASP A 67 22.74 -8.54 4.14
CA ASP A 67 23.72 -7.99 3.20
C ASP A 67 23.23 -8.10 1.74
N ILE A 68 21.98 -7.68 1.51
CA ILE A 68 21.39 -7.70 0.17
C ILE A 68 22.07 -6.64 -0.71
N LYS A 69 22.77 -7.12 -1.73
CA LYS A 69 23.14 -6.31 -2.90
C LYS A 69 21.91 -6.13 -3.78
N SER A 70 21.79 -4.95 -4.38
CA SER A 70 20.69 -4.64 -5.30
C SER A 70 20.61 -5.68 -6.43
N ILE A 71 19.44 -6.32 -6.58
CA ILE A 71 19.21 -7.38 -7.58
C ILE A 71 17.94 -7.08 -8.41
N PRO A 72 17.92 -7.30 -9.73
CA PRO A 72 16.73 -7.09 -10.55
C PRO A 72 15.55 -7.92 -10.04
N ALA A 73 14.38 -7.28 -9.95
CA ALA A 73 13.18 -7.91 -9.42
C ALA A 73 11.92 -7.38 -10.10
N THR A 74 10.89 -8.22 -10.15
CA THR A 74 9.56 -7.84 -10.64
C THR A 74 8.62 -7.70 -9.46
N PHE A 75 8.08 -6.48 -9.25
CA PHE A 75 7.02 -6.23 -8.28
C PHE A 75 5.66 -6.30 -8.98
N LEU A 76 4.77 -7.14 -8.45
CA LEU A 76 3.43 -7.39 -8.97
C LEU A 76 2.39 -6.97 -7.94
N MET A 77 1.35 -6.25 -8.37
CA MET A 77 0.22 -5.92 -7.53
C MET A 77 -1.10 -6.09 -8.28
N ARG A 78 -2.10 -6.66 -7.60
CA ARG A 78 -3.47 -6.80 -8.08
C ARG A 78 -4.46 -6.34 -7.03
N VAL A 79 -5.41 -5.51 -7.44
CA VAL A 79 -6.49 -5.02 -6.58
C VAL A 79 -7.79 -5.71 -6.99
N ASP A 80 -8.42 -6.42 -6.06
CA ASP A 80 -9.60 -7.25 -6.30
C ASP A 80 -9.42 -8.18 -7.53
N SER A 81 -10.32 -8.08 -8.50
CA SER A 81 -10.32 -8.86 -9.75
C SER A 81 -9.80 -8.06 -10.95
N ASN A 82 -9.14 -6.92 -10.72
CA ASN A 82 -8.53 -6.13 -11.81
C ASN A 82 -7.30 -6.84 -12.39
N GLN A 83 -6.76 -6.30 -13.48
CA GLN A 83 -5.51 -6.77 -14.07
C GLN A 83 -4.33 -6.57 -13.11
N VAL A 84 -3.34 -7.46 -13.21
CA VAL A 84 -2.08 -7.32 -12.49
C VAL A 84 -1.31 -6.14 -13.05
N VAL A 85 -0.84 -5.25 -12.18
CA VAL A 85 0.08 -4.18 -12.51
C VAL A 85 1.48 -4.64 -12.15
N GLU A 86 2.38 -4.57 -13.12
CA GLU A 86 3.75 -5.07 -13.03
C GLU A 86 4.76 -3.92 -13.09
N PHE A 87 5.74 -3.95 -12.20
CA PHE A 87 6.88 -3.03 -12.18
C PHE A 87 8.17 -3.82 -12.31
N ASN A 88 8.99 -3.43 -13.29
CA ASN A 88 10.39 -3.84 -13.37
C ASN A 88 11.18 -2.96 -12.40
N THR A 89 11.77 -3.58 -11.38
CA THR A 89 12.36 -2.89 -10.23
C THR A 89 13.71 -3.51 -9.87
N MET A 90 14.34 -2.97 -8.82
CA MET A 90 15.43 -3.63 -8.12
C MET A 90 14.94 -3.95 -6.70
N LEU A 91 15.16 -5.18 -6.23
CA LEU A 91 15.08 -5.50 -4.82
C LEU A 91 16.40 -5.04 -4.17
N GLN A 92 16.29 -4.10 -3.24
CA GLN A 92 17.46 -3.46 -2.64
C GLN A 92 17.21 -3.07 -1.20
N ARG A 93 18.29 -2.75 -0.47
CA ARG A 93 18.20 -2.24 0.90
C ARG A 93 17.49 -0.87 0.90
N ARG A 94 16.44 -0.75 1.72
CA ARG A 94 15.72 0.51 1.95
C ARG A 94 16.31 1.27 3.13
N ASN A 95 16.61 0.57 4.22
CA ASN A 95 17.30 1.05 5.41
C ASN A 95 17.94 -0.14 6.16
N SER A 96 18.38 0.05 7.41
CA SER A 96 18.99 -1.04 8.20
C SER A 96 18.06 -2.22 8.46
N ASP A 97 16.75 -1.98 8.48
CA ASP A 97 15.75 -2.93 8.97
C ASP A 97 14.79 -3.39 7.87
N ALA A 98 15.00 -2.94 6.62
CA ALA A 98 14.06 -3.19 5.54
C ALA A 98 14.72 -3.25 4.16
N ILE A 99 14.14 -4.08 3.30
CA ILE A 99 14.36 -4.07 1.85
C ILE A 99 13.12 -3.59 1.12
N GLU A 100 13.29 -3.17 -0.13
CA GLU A 100 12.19 -2.77 -0.99
C GLU A 100 12.39 -3.13 -2.46
N ALA A 101 11.26 -3.28 -3.15
CA ALA A 101 11.17 -3.16 -4.60
C ALA A 101 10.37 -1.90 -4.94
N LYS A 102 11.05 -0.84 -5.39
CA LYS A 102 10.46 0.48 -5.67
C LYS A 102 10.10 0.62 -7.15
N GLY A 103 8.82 0.86 -7.43
CA GLY A 103 8.31 1.27 -8.73
C GLY A 103 8.03 2.78 -8.80
N THR A 104 8.35 3.41 -9.93
CA THR A 104 8.22 4.85 -10.18
C THR A 104 7.40 5.20 -11.43
N ASP A 105 6.85 4.20 -12.11
CA ASP A 105 5.99 4.41 -13.29
C ASP A 105 4.68 5.08 -12.87
N ARG A 106 4.54 6.35 -13.23
CA ARG A 106 3.42 7.20 -12.80
C ARG A 106 2.07 6.66 -13.25
N GLU A 107 1.95 6.19 -14.50
CA GLU A 107 0.67 5.72 -15.03
C GLU A 107 0.22 4.45 -14.32
N LYS A 108 1.15 3.51 -14.10
CA LYS A 108 0.88 2.29 -13.32
C LYS A 108 0.51 2.60 -11.87
N ILE A 109 1.18 3.56 -11.24
CA ILE A 109 0.84 3.99 -9.87
C ILE A 109 -0.56 4.62 -9.81
N LEU A 110 -0.89 5.51 -10.75
CA LEU A 110 -2.22 6.13 -10.82
C LEU A 110 -3.32 5.09 -11.06
N SER A 111 -3.05 4.09 -11.91
CA SER A 111 -3.95 2.95 -12.12
C SER A 111 -4.20 2.19 -10.82
N LEU A 112 -3.13 1.85 -10.07
CA LEU A 112 -3.27 1.18 -8.77
C LEU A 112 -4.04 2.02 -7.74
N LEU A 113 -3.75 3.33 -7.64
CA LEU A 113 -4.48 4.22 -6.75
C LEU A 113 -5.96 4.30 -7.12
N LYS A 114 -6.29 4.37 -8.42
CA LYS A 114 -7.69 4.34 -8.89
C LYS A 114 -8.40 3.03 -8.56
N GLN A 115 -7.71 1.89 -8.70
CA GLN A 115 -8.26 0.61 -8.30
C GLN A 115 -8.47 0.54 -6.78
N LEU A 116 -7.48 0.97 -5.99
CA LEU A 116 -7.55 0.97 -4.52
C LEU A 116 -8.64 1.90 -3.98
N SER A 117 -8.91 3.03 -4.64
CA SER A 117 -9.95 3.97 -4.20
C SER A 117 -11.37 3.39 -4.30
N SER A 118 -11.56 2.35 -5.11
CA SER A 118 -12.84 1.66 -5.32
C SER A 118 -12.85 0.19 -4.88
N ALA A 119 -11.75 -0.28 -4.26
CA ALA A 119 -11.55 -1.66 -3.85
C ALA A 119 -12.51 -2.07 -2.72
N LYS A 120 -12.94 -3.34 -2.75
CA LYS A 120 -13.93 -3.88 -1.80
C LYS A 120 -13.47 -5.13 -1.08
N GLN A 121 -12.54 -5.90 -1.64
CA GLN A 121 -12.24 -7.23 -1.15
C GLN A 121 -10.81 -7.36 -0.67
N LYS A 122 -9.86 -7.47 -1.59
CA LYS A 122 -8.49 -7.87 -1.25
C LYS A 122 -7.49 -7.32 -2.25
N ILE A 123 -6.27 -7.21 -1.76
CA ILE A 123 -5.09 -6.86 -2.52
C ILE A 123 -4.21 -8.09 -2.58
N LEU A 124 -3.58 -8.35 -3.71
CA LEU A 124 -2.47 -9.28 -3.81
C LEU A 124 -1.24 -8.51 -4.22
N ALA A 125 -0.13 -8.79 -3.55
CA ALA A 125 1.15 -8.23 -3.90
C ALA A 125 2.21 -9.31 -3.82
N GLY A 126 3.20 -9.26 -4.70
CA GLY A 126 4.26 -10.23 -4.73
C GLY A 126 5.51 -9.70 -5.41
N ILE A 127 6.61 -10.40 -5.20
CA ILE A 127 7.90 -10.10 -5.79
C ILE A 127 8.47 -11.38 -6.42
N SER A 128 9.09 -11.21 -7.60
CA SER A 128 9.85 -12.25 -8.30
C SER A 128 11.29 -11.78 -8.48
N VAL A 129 12.25 -12.66 -8.22
CA VAL A 129 13.67 -12.45 -8.50
C VAL A 129 14.14 -13.68 -9.27
N ASP A 130 14.18 -13.55 -10.59
CA ASP A 130 14.38 -14.69 -11.49
C ASP A 130 15.78 -15.29 -11.39
N GLU A 131 16.79 -14.48 -11.07
CA GLU A 131 18.20 -14.92 -10.94
C GLU A 131 18.38 -16.01 -9.85
N VAL A 132 17.55 -15.99 -8.81
CA VAL A 132 17.62 -16.93 -7.68
C VAL A 132 16.35 -17.79 -7.54
N ASP A 133 15.51 -17.83 -8.58
CA ASP A 133 14.20 -18.51 -8.60
C ASP A 133 13.33 -18.22 -7.36
N TYR A 134 13.37 -16.96 -6.90
CA TYR A 134 12.64 -16.54 -5.71
C TYR A 134 11.33 -15.87 -6.10
N LYS A 135 10.20 -16.43 -5.63
CA LYS A 135 8.86 -15.89 -5.87
C LYS A 135 8.04 -15.97 -4.60
N GLN A 136 7.44 -14.85 -4.21
CA GLN A 136 6.50 -14.82 -3.10
C GLN A 136 5.31 -13.91 -3.41
N SER A 137 4.17 -14.24 -2.81
CA SER A 137 2.98 -13.40 -2.89
C SER A 137 2.18 -13.47 -1.59
N PHE A 138 1.61 -12.34 -1.22
CA PHE A 138 0.78 -12.19 -0.04
C PHE A 138 -0.52 -11.49 -0.39
N SER A 139 -1.50 -11.62 0.52
CA SER A 139 -2.78 -10.95 0.39
C SER A 139 -2.95 -9.89 1.48
N GLY A 140 -3.55 -8.75 1.13
CA GLY A 140 -3.96 -7.69 2.05
C GLY A 140 -5.47 -7.46 1.99
N ASN A 141 -6.03 -6.76 2.98
CA ASN A 141 -7.43 -6.33 2.97
C ASN A 141 -7.56 -4.95 2.31
N ALA A 142 -8.65 -4.70 1.58
CA ALA A 142 -8.96 -3.37 1.02
C ALA A 142 -9.63 -2.42 2.05
N SER A 143 -9.96 -2.89 3.25
CA SER A 143 -10.61 -2.10 4.30
C SER A 143 -9.89 -0.77 4.55
N GLY A 144 -10.63 0.33 4.44
CA GLY A 144 -10.10 1.69 4.63
C GLY A 144 -9.37 2.28 3.41
N SER A 145 -9.12 1.51 2.34
CA SER A 145 -8.34 1.97 1.18
C SER A 145 -8.97 3.18 0.50
N THR A 146 -10.29 3.22 0.32
CA THR A 146 -10.99 4.36 -0.28
C THR A 146 -10.67 5.68 0.42
N VAL A 147 -10.79 5.72 1.75
CA VAL A 147 -10.56 6.95 2.53
C VAL A 147 -9.09 7.32 2.52
N ALA A 148 -8.20 6.35 2.75
CA ALA A 148 -6.76 6.54 2.77
C ALA A 148 -6.24 7.06 1.42
N VAL A 149 -6.59 6.39 0.33
CA VAL A 149 -6.18 6.77 -1.04
C VAL A 149 -6.70 8.15 -1.42
N ASN A 150 -7.94 8.49 -1.12
CA ASN A 150 -8.47 9.82 -1.44
C ASN A 150 -7.73 10.93 -0.66
N LYS A 151 -7.37 10.67 0.60
CA LYS A 151 -6.55 11.59 1.40
C LYS A 151 -5.14 11.73 0.80
N PHE A 152 -4.52 10.61 0.42
CA PHE A 152 -3.21 10.61 -0.23
C PHE A 152 -3.24 11.38 -1.55
N ALA A 153 -4.17 11.05 -2.46
CA ALA A 153 -4.28 11.70 -3.75
C ALA A 153 -4.53 13.21 -3.64
N LYS A 154 -5.34 13.64 -2.67
CA LYS A 154 -5.54 15.08 -2.39
C LYS A 154 -4.24 15.75 -1.94
N ALA A 155 -3.51 15.15 -1.00
CA ALA A 155 -2.24 15.71 -0.50
C ALA A 155 -1.17 15.78 -1.61
N CYS A 156 -1.17 14.80 -2.51
CA CYS A 156 -0.23 14.68 -3.62
C CYS A 156 -0.68 15.39 -4.91
N ASN A 157 -1.81 16.12 -4.91
CA ASN A 157 -2.40 16.75 -6.11
C ASN A 157 -2.57 15.79 -7.30
N LEU A 158 -2.99 14.55 -7.04
CA LEU A 158 -3.19 13.51 -8.06
C LEU A 158 -4.64 13.45 -8.52
N ASN A 159 -4.84 13.31 -9.84
CA ASN A 159 -6.14 13.01 -10.41
C ASN A 159 -6.31 11.50 -10.58
N ILE A 160 -7.11 10.89 -9.71
CA ILE A 160 -7.40 9.45 -9.71
C ILE A 160 -8.89 9.13 -9.92
N LYS A 161 -9.67 10.10 -10.39
CA LYS A 161 -11.08 9.92 -10.73
C LYS A 161 -11.27 9.13 -12.02
#